data_AF-A0A6P5DJM3-F1
#
_entry.id   AF-A0A6P5DJM3-F1
#
_cell.length_a   1.000
_cell.length_b   1.000
_cell.length_c   1.000
_cell.angle_alpha   90.00
_cell.angle_beta   90.00
_cell.angle_gamma   90.00
#
_symmetry.space_group_name_H-M   'P 1'
#
loop_
_entity.id
_entity.type
_entity.pdbx_description
1 polymer ?
#
loop_
_entity_poly.entity_id
_entity_poly.type
_entity_poly.pdbx_seq_one_letter_code
_entity_poly.pdbx_strand_id
1 'polypeptide(L)'
;MKVKKGGGGAGTGAEHAPGASGPNVEPKPELQAESESGSESEPEAGPGPRPGPLQRKQPIGPEDVLGLQRITGDYLCSPEENIYKIDFVRFKIRDMDSGTVLFEIKKPPASERLPINPRDLDPNAGRFVRYQFTPAFLRLRQVGATVEFTVGDKPVNNFRMIERHYFRNQLLKSFDFHFGFCIPSSKNTCEHIYDFPALSEELINEMIRHPYETQSDSFYFVDDRLVMHNKADYSYSGTP
;
A
#
# COMPACT_ATOMS: atom_id res chain seq x y z
N MET A 1 -32.54 -38.22 33.86
CA MET A 1 -32.64 -39.24 34.92
C MET A 1 -31.68 -40.38 34.58
N LYS A 2 -30.81 -40.79 35.53
CA LYS A 2 -29.97 -42.02 35.59
C LYS A 2 -29.12 -42.35 34.33
N VAL A 3 -27.81 -42.11 34.29
CA VAL A 3 -26.71 -42.86 34.96
C VAL A 3 -26.81 -44.38 34.71
N LYS A 4 -25.86 -45.01 33.98
CA LYS A 4 -24.70 -45.76 34.54
C LYS A 4 -23.99 -46.69 33.52
N LYS A 5 -22.66 -46.52 33.45
CA LYS A 5 -21.51 -47.44 33.28
C LYS A 5 -21.63 -48.82 32.59
N GLY A 6 -20.54 -49.09 31.85
CA GLY A 6 -19.71 -50.31 31.93
C GLY A 6 -20.01 -51.32 30.82
N GLY A 7 -19.06 -51.95 30.12
CA GLY A 7 -17.61 -52.06 30.25
C GLY A 7 -17.21 -53.44 29.71
N GLY A 8 -16.12 -53.51 28.92
CA GLY A 8 -15.30 -54.71 28.75
C GLY A 8 -15.55 -55.61 27.53
N GLY A 9 -14.49 -55.79 26.73
CA GLY A 9 -14.00 -57.15 26.42
C GLY A 9 -14.03 -57.65 24.98
N ALA A 10 -13.01 -57.27 24.21
CA ALA A 10 -12.20 -58.05 23.25
C ALA A 10 -12.83 -59.07 22.26
N GLY A 11 -12.48 -58.90 20.98
CA GLY A 11 -12.61 -59.95 19.95
C GLY A 11 -12.23 -59.52 18.53
N THR A 12 -10.92 -59.45 18.28
CA THR A 12 -10.19 -59.88 17.05
C THR A 12 -10.77 -59.59 15.66
N GLY A 13 -10.02 -58.85 14.84
CA GLY A 13 -10.24 -58.85 13.39
C GLY A 13 -9.37 -57.86 12.60
N ALA A 14 -8.23 -58.36 12.11
CA ALA A 14 -7.53 -58.00 10.88
C ALA A 14 -7.04 -56.55 10.62
N GLU A 15 -5.75 -56.51 10.30
CA GLU A 15 -4.93 -55.39 9.83
C GLU A 15 -5.52 -54.65 8.61
N HIS A 16 -5.42 -53.32 8.64
CA HIS A 16 -5.12 -52.46 7.48
C HIS A 16 -4.07 -51.44 7.92
N ALA A 17 -3.00 -51.33 7.12
CA ALA A 17 -1.88 -50.41 7.30
C ALA A 17 -2.33 -48.94 7.27
N PRO A 18 -1.71 -48.03 8.06
CA PRO A 18 -1.98 -46.60 7.94
C PRO A 18 -1.28 -46.04 6.70
N GLY A 19 -2.07 -45.40 5.84
CA GLY A 19 -1.60 -44.63 4.70
C GLY A 19 -0.67 -43.50 5.12
N ALA A 20 0.32 -43.26 4.27
CA ALA A 20 1.31 -42.21 4.39
C ALA A 20 0.68 -40.84 4.63
N SER A 21 1.11 -40.20 5.72
CA SER A 21 0.93 -38.79 6.00
C SER A 21 1.56 -37.96 4.88
N GLY A 22 0.72 -37.33 4.06
CA GLY A 22 1.13 -36.29 3.12
C GLY A 22 1.68 -35.06 3.87
N PRO A 23 2.55 -34.26 3.22
CA PRO A 23 3.19 -33.14 3.87
C PRO A 23 2.16 -32.08 4.27
N ASN A 24 2.22 -31.72 5.55
CA ASN A 24 1.54 -30.61 6.18
C ASN A 24 1.92 -29.33 5.44
N VAL A 25 0.98 -28.74 4.68
CA VAL A 25 1.19 -27.41 4.08
C VAL A 25 1.03 -26.40 5.21
N GLU A 26 2.16 -25.95 5.75
CA GLU A 26 2.18 -24.82 6.67
C GLU A 26 1.59 -23.57 5.99
N PRO A 27 0.73 -22.81 6.68
CA PRO A 27 0.24 -21.54 6.15
C PRO A 27 1.42 -20.55 6.02
N LYS A 28 1.60 -20.00 4.82
CA LYS A 28 2.56 -18.92 4.55
C LYS A 28 2.25 -17.72 5.44
N PRO A 29 3.28 -17.02 5.97
CA PRO A 29 3.06 -15.83 6.79
C PRO A 29 2.38 -14.73 5.96
N GLU A 30 1.29 -14.19 6.51
CA GLU A 30 0.63 -12.99 6.01
C GLU A 30 1.58 -11.78 6.15
N LEU A 31 1.73 -11.02 5.07
CA LEU A 31 2.55 -9.80 5.02
C LEU A 31 1.85 -8.69 5.81
N GLN A 32 2.52 -8.16 6.84
CA GLN A 32 1.97 -7.11 7.71
C GLN A 32 2.33 -5.73 7.13
N ALA A 33 1.37 -4.82 7.03
CA ALA A 33 1.65 -3.39 6.91
C ALA A 33 1.08 -2.71 8.14
N GLU A 34 1.93 -1.94 8.80
CA GLU A 34 1.52 -1.12 9.93
C GLU A 34 1.25 0.29 9.41
N SER A 35 0.00 0.72 9.51
CA SER A 35 -0.32 2.15 9.48
C SER A 35 0.01 2.71 10.86
N GLU A 36 1.29 2.94 11.14
CA GLU A 36 1.69 3.50 12.43
C GLU A 36 1.39 5.00 12.47
N SER A 37 0.51 5.40 13.41
CA SER A 37 0.54 6.74 14.00
C SER A 37 1.51 6.70 15.20
N GLY A 38 2.81 6.61 14.91
CA GLY A 38 3.86 6.56 15.93
C GLY A 38 4.21 7.97 16.41
N SER A 39 3.87 8.29 17.67
CA SER A 39 4.37 9.47 18.36
C SER A 39 5.78 9.19 18.89
N GLU A 40 6.79 9.50 18.10
CA GLU A 40 8.18 9.57 18.58
C GLU A 40 8.52 11.01 18.99
N SER A 41 9.05 11.16 20.19
CA SER A 41 9.47 12.43 20.78
C SER A 41 10.54 13.11 19.94
N GLU A 42 10.23 14.30 19.42
CA GLU A 42 11.13 15.11 18.60
C GLU A 42 12.42 15.52 19.36
N PRO A 43 13.60 15.49 18.73
CA PRO A 43 14.73 16.30 19.17
C PRO A 43 14.48 17.77 18.79
N GLU A 44 14.96 18.70 19.62
CA GLU A 44 14.72 20.15 19.54
C GLU A 44 14.65 20.74 18.13
N ALA A 45 13.65 21.60 17.93
CA ALA A 45 13.34 22.34 16.71
C ALA A 45 14.51 23.20 16.20
N GLY A 46 15.34 22.61 15.34
CA GLY A 46 16.12 23.34 14.36
C GLY A 46 15.21 23.91 13.26
N PRO A 47 15.68 24.89 12.46
CA PRO A 47 14.90 25.41 11.35
C PRO A 47 14.62 24.25 10.37
N GLY A 48 13.34 23.92 10.19
CA GLY A 48 12.89 22.85 9.31
C GLY A 48 13.42 22.99 7.88
N PRO A 49 13.44 21.88 7.10
CA PRO A 49 13.95 21.90 5.74
C PRO A 49 13.25 22.99 4.91
N ARG A 50 14.04 23.82 4.23
CA ARG A 50 13.49 24.89 3.37
C ARG A 50 12.62 24.26 2.27
N PRO A 51 11.41 24.77 2.00
CA PRO A 51 10.58 24.28 0.90
C PRO A 51 11.34 24.34 -0.41
N GLY A 52 11.39 23.22 -1.12
CA GLY A 52 11.97 23.10 -2.45
C GLY A 52 11.18 23.89 -3.51
N PRO A 53 11.73 24.00 -4.73
CA PRO A 53 11.19 24.87 -5.78
C PRO A 53 9.74 24.57 -6.18
N LEU A 54 9.34 23.29 -6.12
CA LEU A 54 8.00 22.84 -6.53
C LEU A 54 6.92 23.10 -5.48
N GLN A 55 7.25 23.16 -4.18
CA GLN A 55 6.27 23.54 -3.15
C GLN A 55 5.74 24.99 -3.31
N ARG A 56 6.40 25.82 -4.13
CA ARG A 56 5.99 27.21 -4.38
C ARG A 56 5.19 27.40 -5.67
N LYS A 57 5.10 26.37 -6.52
CA LYS A 57 4.38 26.44 -7.79
C LYS A 57 2.98 25.86 -7.57
N GLN A 58 1.97 26.70 -7.74
CA GLN A 58 0.55 26.34 -7.68
C GLN A 58 -0.12 26.97 -8.92
N PRO A 59 -0.87 26.21 -9.74
CA PRO A 59 -1.17 24.78 -9.62
C PRO A 59 -0.02 23.87 -10.09
N ILE A 60 0.06 22.66 -9.53
CA ILE A 60 0.98 21.59 -9.95
C ILE A 60 0.30 20.68 -10.96
N GLY A 61 0.91 20.52 -12.12
CA GLY A 61 0.46 19.63 -13.19
C GLY A 61 1.27 18.33 -13.32
N PRO A 62 0.83 17.37 -14.16
CA PRO A 62 1.56 16.13 -14.41
C PRO A 62 3.01 16.35 -14.88
N GLU A 63 3.24 17.34 -15.73
CA GLU A 63 4.55 17.69 -16.27
C GLU A 63 5.57 18.10 -15.20
N ASP A 64 5.09 18.65 -14.08
CA ASP A 64 5.93 19.07 -12.96
C ASP A 64 6.49 17.89 -12.17
N VAL A 65 5.80 16.74 -12.17
CA VAL A 65 6.22 15.55 -11.41
C VAL A 65 6.91 14.48 -12.28
N LEU A 66 6.63 14.44 -13.59
CA LEU A 66 7.24 13.46 -14.51
C LEU A 66 8.77 13.53 -14.56
N GLY A 67 9.33 14.72 -14.33
CA GLY A 67 10.79 14.96 -14.33
C GLY A 67 11.50 14.73 -12.99
N LEU A 68 10.76 14.47 -11.89
CA LEU A 68 11.34 14.39 -10.55
C LEU A 68 12.35 13.25 -10.43
N GLN A 69 13.58 13.57 -10.03
CA GLN A 69 14.65 12.59 -9.86
C GLN A 69 14.81 12.10 -8.42
N ARG A 70 14.06 12.69 -7.48
CA ARG A 70 14.15 12.39 -6.05
C ARG A 70 12.76 12.41 -5.42
N ILE A 71 12.62 11.71 -4.29
CA ILE A 71 11.44 11.82 -3.42
C ILE A 71 11.25 13.28 -3.01
N THR A 72 10.02 13.76 -2.94
CA THR A 72 9.79 15.12 -2.42
C THR A 72 10.01 15.15 -0.92
N GLY A 73 10.60 16.25 -0.42
CA GLY A 73 10.83 16.44 1.01
C GLY A 73 9.57 16.69 1.84
N ASP A 74 8.47 17.07 1.18
CA ASP A 74 7.17 17.30 1.82
C ASP A 74 6.04 17.03 0.81
N TYR A 75 4.80 16.96 1.27
CA TYR A 75 3.62 16.89 0.43
C TYR A 75 3.52 18.12 -0.48
N LEU A 76 2.93 17.91 -1.66
CA LEU A 76 2.84 18.92 -2.71
C LEU A 76 1.43 19.56 -2.80
N CYS A 77 0.50 19.02 -2.03
CA CYS A 77 -0.86 19.54 -1.90
C CYS A 77 -1.38 19.30 -0.48
N SER A 78 -2.26 20.17 -0.01
CA SER A 78 -2.98 19.98 1.25
C SER A 78 -4.15 19.01 1.09
N PRO A 79 -4.64 18.38 2.17
CA PRO A 79 -5.81 17.50 2.12
C PRO A 79 -7.08 18.21 1.59
N GLU A 80 -7.20 19.51 1.80
CA GLU A 80 -8.34 20.33 1.37
C GLU A 80 -8.42 20.48 -0.16
N GLU A 81 -7.31 20.27 -0.88
CA GLU A 81 -7.27 20.27 -2.35
C GLU A 81 -8.02 19.06 -2.95
N ASN A 82 -8.29 18.02 -2.14
CA ASN A 82 -9.18 16.91 -2.51
C ASN A 82 -10.66 17.31 -2.44
N ILE A 83 -11.04 18.33 -3.21
CA ILE A 83 -12.42 18.84 -3.30
C ILE A 83 -13.42 17.81 -3.86
N TYR A 84 -12.91 16.75 -4.49
CA TYR A 84 -13.69 15.65 -5.07
C TYR A 84 -14.02 14.56 -4.04
N LYS A 85 -13.49 14.66 -2.82
CA LYS A 85 -13.69 13.68 -1.73
C LYS A 85 -13.35 12.25 -2.18
N ILE A 86 -12.25 12.11 -2.91
CA ILE A 86 -11.72 10.80 -3.31
C ILE A 86 -11.18 10.12 -2.04
N ASP A 87 -11.75 8.98 -1.64
CA ASP A 87 -11.29 8.20 -0.48
C ASP A 87 -10.99 6.76 -0.92
N PHE A 88 -9.73 6.34 -0.78
CA PHE A 88 -9.33 4.95 -1.02
C PHE A 88 -9.78 4.07 0.15
N VAL A 89 -10.62 3.08 -0.13
CA VAL A 89 -11.25 2.23 0.87
C VAL A 89 -10.74 0.79 0.85
N ARG A 90 -10.11 0.37 -0.24
CA ARG A 90 -9.43 -0.92 -0.33
C ARG A 90 -8.27 -0.87 -1.30
N PHE A 91 -7.20 -1.54 -0.94
CA PHE A 91 -6.05 -1.76 -1.80
C PHE A 91 -5.60 -3.21 -1.68
N LYS A 92 -5.41 -3.88 -2.82
CA LYS A 92 -4.98 -5.27 -2.89
C LYS A 92 -3.93 -5.44 -3.98
N ILE A 93 -2.80 -6.05 -3.66
CA ILE A 93 -1.77 -6.42 -4.63
C ILE A 93 -1.78 -7.94 -4.79
N ARG A 94 -1.80 -8.42 -6.03
CA ARG A 94 -1.54 -9.83 -6.37
C ARG A 94 -0.37 -9.98 -7.33
N ASP A 95 0.35 -11.07 -7.20
CA ASP A 95 1.25 -11.55 -8.24
C ASP A 95 0.43 -12.02 -9.45
N MET A 96 0.75 -11.53 -10.64
CA MET A 96 0.03 -11.90 -11.87
C MET A 96 0.41 -13.28 -12.38
N ASP A 97 1.59 -13.80 -12.03
CA ASP A 97 2.06 -15.09 -12.51
C ASP A 97 1.52 -16.25 -11.63
N SER A 98 1.49 -16.08 -10.30
CA SER A 98 0.95 -17.11 -9.38
C SER A 98 -0.48 -16.88 -8.90
N GLY A 99 -1.02 -15.66 -9.04
CA GLY A 99 -2.30 -15.26 -8.45
C GLY A 99 -2.26 -15.04 -6.92
N THR A 100 -1.10 -15.20 -6.28
CA THR A 100 -0.94 -15.02 -4.82
C THR A 100 -1.25 -13.58 -4.44
N VAL A 101 -2.10 -13.36 -3.43
CA VAL A 101 -2.30 -12.04 -2.84
C VAL A 101 -1.09 -11.72 -1.97
N LEU A 102 -0.35 -10.70 -2.36
CA LEU A 102 0.86 -10.23 -1.68
C LEU A 102 0.52 -9.21 -0.60
N PHE A 103 -0.56 -8.47 -0.78
CA PHE A 103 -0.98 -7.45 0.16
C PHE A 103 -2.48 -7.19 0.04
N GLU A 104 -3.16 -6.97 1.14
CA GLU A 104 -4.53 -6.45 1.13
C GLU A 104 -4.80 -5.62 2.39
N ILE A 105 -5.33 -4.42 2.18
CA ILE A 105 -5.82 -3.56 3.25
C ILE A 105 -7.22 -3.06 2.89
N LYS A 106 -8.10 -3.04 3.89
CA LYS A 106 -9.44 -2.46 3.81
C LYS A 106 -9.57 -1.41 4.89
N LYS A 107 -9.96 -0.20 4.49
CA LYS A 107 -10.29 0.87 5.43
C LYS A 107 -11.62 0.50 6.12
N PRO A 108 -11.71 0.58 7.46
CA PRO A 108 -12.97 0.35 8.14
C PRO A 108 -14.03 1.37 7.67
N PRO A 109 -15.30 0.96 7.65
CA PRO A 109 -16.40 1.82 7.23
C PRO A 109 -16.45 3.08 8.11
N ALA A 110 -16.90 4.20 7.53
CA ALA A 110 -16.92 5.49 8.22
C ALA A 110 -17.68 5.46 9.56
N SER A 111 -18.67 4.59 9.69
CA SER A 111 -19.46 4.37 10.91
C SER A 111 -18.67 3.80 12.09
N GLU A 112 -17.54 3.15 11.84
CA GLU A 112 -16.69 2.50 12.84
C GLU A 112 -15.45 3.34 13.19
N ARG A 113 -15.25 4.47 12.51
CA ARG A 113 -14.15 5.39 12.81
C ARG A 113 -14.51 6.15 14.09
N LEU A 114 -13.68 6.01 15.12
CA LEU A 114 -13.86 6.75 16.38
C LEU A 114 -13.87 8.27 16.08
N PRO A 115 -14.73 9.05 16.74
CA PRO A 115 -14.70 10.50 16.64
C PRO A 115 -13.41 11.01 17.28
N ILE A 116 -12.38 11.24 16.47
CA ILE A 116 -11.13 11.86 16.91
C ILE A 116 -11.35 13.37 16.91
N ASN A 117 -10.92 14.06 17.96
CA ASN A 117 -11.00 15.52 18.02
C ASN A 117 -10.28 16.12 16.80
N PRO A 118 -10.88 17.10 16.09
CA PRO A 118 -10.25 17.75 14.94
C PRO A 118 -8.89 18.41 15.25
N ARG A 119 -8.59 18.67 16.53
CA ARG A 119 -7.34 19.25 17.01
C ARG A 119 -6.21 18.24 17.20
N ASP A 120 -6.55 16.94 17.28
CA ASP A 120 -5.61 15.84 17.50
C ASP A 120 -5.38 15.03 16.20
N LEU A 121 -6.02 15.43 15.10
CA LEU A 121 -5.89 14.78 13.80
C LEU A 121 -4.67 15.37 13.08
N ASP A 122 -3.61 14.57 12.91
CA ASP A 122 -2.56 14.91 11.97
C ASP A 122 -3.21 15.10 10.59
N PRO A 123 -3.10 16.27 9.94
CA PRO A 123 -3.65 16.50 8.60
C PRO A 123 -3.08 15.55 7.56
N ASN A 124 -1.92 14.93 7.82
CA ASN A 124 -1.33 13.90 6.97
C ASN A 124 -1.66 12.47 7.39
N ALA A 125 -2.50 12.28 8.43
CA ALA A 125 -2.93 10.97 8.89
C ALA A 125 -3.53 10.14 7.74
N GLY A 126 -2.90 9.01 7.43
CA GLY A 126 -3.33 8.09 6.37
C GLY A 126 -2.85 8.43 4.97
N ARG A 127 -2.01 9.46 4.79
CA ARG A 127 -1.33 9.77 3.50
C ARG A 127 0.04 9.10 3.36
N PHE A 128 0.53 8.48 4.44
CA PHE A 128 1.75 7.69 4.48
C PHE A 128 1.44 6.22 4.74
N VAL A 129 2.11 5.31 4.01
CA VAL A 129 2.00 3.86 4.23
C VAL A 129 3.38 3.23 4.28
N ARG A 130 3.62 2.43 5.32
CA ARG A 130 4.83 1.61 5.46
C ARG A 130 4.55 0.18 5.03
N TYR A 131 5.21 -0.26 3.95
CA TYR A 131 5.05 -1.61 3.44
C TYR A 131 6.17 -2.52 3.92
N GLN A 132 5.80 -3.72 4.36
CA GLN A 132 6.74 -4.81 4.60
C GLN A 132 6.51 -5.92 3.59
N PHE A 133 7.51 -6.14 2.74
CA PHE A 133 7.51 -7.19 1.75
C PHE A 133 8.66 -8.18 1.99
N THR A 134 8.56 -9.34 1.36
CA THR A 134 9.65 -10.32 1.35
C THR A 134 10.64 -10.02 0.23
N PRO A 135 11.89 -10.54 0.29
CA PRO A 135 12.85 -10.42 -0.79
C PRO A 135 12.34 -10.91 -2.15
N ALA A 136 11.42 -11.88 -2.15
CA ALA A 136 10.83 -12.44 -3.36
C ALA A 136 10.04 -11.39 -4.17
N PHE A 137 9.53 -10.34 -3.51
CA PHE A 137 8.78 -9.27 -4.15
C PHE A 137 9.60 -8.55 -5.23
N LEU A 138 10.90 -8.32 -4.99
CA LEU A 138 11.81 -7.64 -5.93
C LEU A 138 12.11 -8.46 -7.19
N ARG A 139 11.75 -9.74 -7.20
CA ARG A 139 11.96 -10.67 -8.33
C ARG A 139 10.69 -10.91 -9.13
N LEU A 140 9.57 -10.30 -8.75
CA LEU A 140 8.32 -10.41 -9.48
C LEU A 140 8.43 -9.69 -10.83
N ARG A 141 7.81 -10.28 -11.85
CA ARG A 141 7.74 -9.69 -13.19
C ARG A 141 6.63 -8.65 -13.28
N GLN A 142 5.45 -9.01 -12.77
CA GLN A 142 4.25 -8.20 -12.90
C GLN A 142 3.33 -8.40 -11.70
N VAL A 143 2.77 -7.30 -11.18
CA VAL A 143 1.74 -7.35 -10.14
C VAL A 143 0.49 -6.60 -10.58
N GLY A 144 -0.67 -7.09 -10.16
CA GLY A 144 -1.95 -6.43 -10.33
C GLY A 144 -2.38 -5.79 -9.03
N ALA A 145 -2.56 -4.48 -9.03
CA ALA A 145 -3.04 -3.73 -7.88
C ALA A 145 -4.50 -3.32 -8.09
N THR A 146 -5.41 -3.95 -7.34
CA THR A 146 -6.82 -3.57 -7.30
C THR A 146 -7.03 -2.47 -6.25
N VAL A 147 -7.59 -1.34 -6.66
CA VAL A 147 -7.99 -0.23 -5.79
C VAL A 147 -9.51 -0.08 -5.80
N GLU A 148 -10.13 0.03 -4.63
CA GLU A 148 -11.50 0.53 -4.49
C GLU A 148 -11.47 1.89 -3.81
N PHE A 149 -12.23 2.83 -4.37
CA PHE A 149 -12.31 4.19 -3.84
C PHE A 149 -13.70 4.77 -4.02
N THR A 150 -14.08 5.68 -3.14
CA THR A 150 -15.34 6.43 -3.25
C THR A 150 -15.06 7.83 -3.78
N VAL A 151 -16.02 8.39 -4.51
CA VAL A 151 -15.99 9.76 -5.03
C VAL A 151 -17.16 10.54 -4.46
N GLY A 152 -16.97 11.84 -4.21
CA GLY A 152 -18.01 12.75 -3.76
C GLY A 152 -19.05 13.07 -4.83
N ASP A 153 -19.78 14.17 -4.61
CA ASP A 153 -20.85 14.66 -5.48
C ASP A 153 -20.35 15.28 -6.79
N LYS A 154 -19.12 15.79 -6.81
CA LYS A 154 -18.51 16.38 -8.00
C LYS A 154 -18.07 15.29 -8.99
N PRO A 155 -18.33 15.45 -10.29
CA PRO A 155 -17.79 14.56 -11.30
C PRO A 155 -16.28 14.65 -11.34
N VAL A 156 -15.64 13.50 -11.52
CA VAL A 156 -14.19 13.38 -11.65
C VAL A 156 -13.88 12.93 -13.08
N ASN A 157 -13.29 13.83 -13.84
CA ASN A 157 -12.83 13.58 -15.20
C ASN A 157 -11.30 13.45 -15.22
N ASN A 158 -10.80 12.70 -16.20
CA ASN A 158 -9.37 12.51 -16.42
C ASN A 158 -8.60 12.18 -15.12
N PHE A 159 -9.14 11.26 -14.30
CA PHE A 159 -8.46 10.87 -13.07
C PHE A 159 -7.21 10.08 -13.41
N ARG A 160 -6.05 10.58 -12.97
CA ARG A 160 -4.74 10.06 -13.33
C ARG A 160 -3.87 9.95 -12.08
N MET A 161 -3.06 8.89 -12.00
CA MET A 161 -2.05 8.74 -10.97
C MET A 161 -0.67 8.58 -11.61
N ILE A 162 0.27 9.39 -11.16
CA ILE A 162 1.70 9.21 -11.43
C ILE A 162 2.34 8.75 -10.13
N GLU A 163 2.90 7.55 -10.14
CA GLU A 163 3.59 6.97 -8.98
C GLU A 163 5.06 6.76 -9.30
N ARG A 164 5.94 7.28 -8.44
CA ARG A 164 7.39 7.28 -8.67
C ARG A 164 8.10 6.61 -7.51
N HIS A 165 8.90 5.59 -7.81
CA HIS A 165 9.65 4.81 -6.84
C HIS A 165 11.12 5.16 -6.91
N TYR A 166 11.76 5.34 -5.75
CA TYR A 166 13.15 5.71 -5.61
C TYR A 166 13.84 4.80 -4.61
N PHE A 167 15.12 4.48 -4.84
CA PHE A 167 16.01 3.95 -3.82
C PHE A 167 17.14 4.94 -3.61
N ARG A 168 17.32 5.45 -2.39
CA ARG A 168 18.38 6.44 -2.08
C ARG A 168 18.45 7.63 -3.05
N ASN A 169 17.29 8.21 -3.38
CA ASN A 169 17.16 9.31 -4.35
C ASN A 169 17.55 8.97 -5.80
N GLN A 170 17.59 7.70 -6.18
CA GLN A 170 17.70 7.25 -7.56
C GLN A 170 16.35 6.69 -8.02
N LEU A 171 15.82 7.21 -9.12
CA LEU A 171 14.56 6.75 -9.68
C LEU A 171 14.68 5.30 -10.16
N LEU A 172 13.87 4.41 -9.58
CA LEU A 172 13.73 3.03 -10.00
C LEU A 172 12.76 2.91 -11.18
N LYS A 173 11.57 3.47 -11.02
CA LYS A 173 10.50 3.41 -12.01
C LYS A 173 9.47 4.52 -11.75
N SER A 174 8.89 5.03 -12.83
CA SER A 174 7.66 5.82 -12.79
C SER A 174 6.55 5.03 -13.46
N PHE A 175 5.41 4.93 -12.80
CA PHE A 175 4.17 4.39 -13.33
C PHE A 175 3.20 5.54 -13.57
N ASP A 176 2.42 5.45 -14.64
CA ASP A 176 1.50 6.49 -15.07
C ASP A 176 0.19 5.84 -15.52
N PHE A 177 -0.81 5.91 -14.64
CA PHE A 177 -2.08 5.22 -14.80
C PHE A 177 -3.22 6.22 -14.97
N HIS A 178 -4.12 5.90 -15.90
CA HIS A 178 -5.34 6.67 -16.12
C HIS A 178 -6.52 5.82 -15.66
N PHE A 179 -7.25 6.29 -14.64
CA PHE A 179 -8.49 5.69 -14.19
C PHE A 179 -9.65 6.02 -15.15
N GLY A 180 -9.60 7.20 -15.78
CA GLY A 180 -10.63 7.70 -16.67
C GLY A 180 -11.75 8.44 -15.92
N PHE A 181 -13.00 8.25 -16.35
CA PHE A 181 -14.18 8.84 -15.73
C PHE A 181 -14.59 8.05 -14.49
N CYS A 182 -14.77 8.74 -13.35
CA CYS A 182 -15.29 8.11 -12.13
C CYS A 182 -16.73 8.55 -11.87
N ILE A 183 -17.58 7.58 -11.54
CA ILE A 183 -19.00 7.83 -11.29
C ILE A 183 -19.13 8.65 -9.99
N PRO A 184 -19.84 9.80 -9.98
CA PRO A 184 -20.06 10.58 -8.78
C PRO A 184 -20.89 9.83 -7.74
N SER A 185 -20.66 10.13 -6.45
CA SER A 185 -21.42 9.59 -5.31
C SER A 185 -21.50 8.06 -5.29
N SER A 186 -20.46 7.40 -5.77
CA SER A 186 -20.40 5.95 -5.86
C SER A 186 -19.05 5.41 -5.40
N LYS A 187 -19.00 4.09 -5.26
CA LYS A 187 -17.75 3.34 -5.18
C LYS A 187 -17.31 2.95 -6.58
N ASN A 188 -16.04 3.19 -6.88
CA ASN A 188 -15.38 2.82 -8.11
C ASN A 188 -14.27 1.81 -7.81
N THR A 189 -13.99 0.94 -8.79
CA THR A 189 -12.92 -0.07 -8.69
C THR A 189 -12.04 0.05 -9.94
N CYS A 190 -10.73 0.07 -9.74
CA CYS A 190 -9.75 0.05 -10.82
C CYS A 190 -8.68 -1.00 -10.52
N GLU A 191 -8.09 -1.55 -11.58
CA GLU A 191 -6.94 -2.43 -11.49
C GLU A 191 -5.81 -1.89 -12.32
N HIS A 192 -4.69 -1.61 -11.66
CA HIS A 192 -3.46 -1.18 -12.30
C HIS A 192 -2.50 -2.35 -12.42
N ILE A 193 -1.90 -2.50 -13.59
CA ILE A 193 -0.91 -3.54 -13.86
C ILE A 193 0.47 -2.90 -13.82
N TYR A 194 1.29 -3.37 -12.89
CA TYR A 194 2.65 -2.88 -12.68
C TYR A 194 3.63 -3.85 -13.31
N ASP A 195 4.28 -3.41 -14.40
CA ASP A 195 5.42 -4.12 -14.98
C ASP A 195 6.71 -3.66 -14.29
N PHE A 196 7.31 -4.56 -13.52
CA PHE A 196 8.49 -4.23 -12.73
C PHE A 196 9.72 -4.08 -13.64
N PRO A 197 10.61 -3.11 -13.34
CA PRO A 197 11.89 -3.03 -14.03
C PRO A 197 12.74 -4.26 -13.71
N ALA A 198 13.61 -4.65 -14.65
CA ALA A 198 14.67 -5.59 -14.34
C ALA A 198 15.68 -4.91 -13.40
N LEU A 199 15.72 -5.35 -12.15
CA LEU A 199 16.68 -4.87 -11.15
C LEU A 199 17.95 -5.74 -11.20
N SER A 200 19.13 -5.13 -11.00
CA SER A 200 20.37 -5.89 -10.87
C SER A 200 20.42 -6.62 -9.52
N GLU A 201 21.13 -7.74 -9.45
CA GLU A 201 21.30 -8.48 -8.19
C GLU A 201 21.97 -7.62 -7.10
N GLU A 202 22.90 -6.73 -7.49
CA GLU A 202 23.53 -5.78 -6.56
C GLU A 202 22.49 -4.83 -5.95
N LEU A 203 21.61 -4.24 -6.77
CA LEU A 203 20.56 -3.33 -6.32
C LEU A 203 19.53 -4.06 -5.45
N ILE A 204 19.12 -5.27 -5.83
CA ILE A 204 18.22 -6.10 -5.02
C ILE A 204 18.81 -6.33 -3.63
N ASN A 205 20.08 -6.71 -3.55
CA ASN A 205 20.76 -6.95 -2.28
C ASN A 205 20.84 -5.68 -1.42
N GLU A 206 21.11 -4.52 -2.02
CA GLU A 206 21.10 -3.24 -1.32
C GLU A 206 19.70 -2.88 -0.80
N MET A 207 18.66 -3.03 -1.61
CA MET A 207 17.27 -2.74 -1.21
C MET A 207 16.80 -3.65 -0.06
N ILE A 208 17.26 -4.90 0.00
CA ILE A 208 16.95 -5.82 1.11
C ILE A 208 17.69 -5.42 2.39
N ARG A 209 18.95 -4.99 2.30
CA ARG A 209 19.78 -4.60 3.46
C ARG A 209 19.39 -3.25 4.06
N HIS A 210 18.71 -2.41 3.28
CA HIS A 210 18.40 -1.03 3.62
C HIS A 210 16.88 -0.80 3.61
N PRO A 211 16.16 -1.35 4.61
CA PRO A 211 14.71 -1.17 4.71
C PRO A 211 14.36 0.31 4.82
N TYR A 212 13.24 0.69 4.21
CA TYR A 212 12.68 2.05 4.20
C TYR A 212 13.50 3.11 3.44
N GLU A 213 14.67 2.76 2.90
CA GLU A 213 15.42 3.61 1.96
C GLU A 213 14.87 3.53 0.52
N THR A 214 13.98 2.56 0.25
CA THR A 214 13.09 2.58 -0.92
C THR A 214 11.83 3.35 -0.54
N GLN A 215 11.49 4.37 -1.32
CA GLN A 215 10.37 5.28 -1.05
C GLN A 215 9.61 5.59 -2.34
N SER A 216 8.35 5.98 -2.22
CA SER A 216 7.56 6.42 -3.36
C SER A 216 6.70 7.65 -3.09
N ASP A 217 6.47 8.41 -4.16
CA ASP A 217 5.46 9.45 -4.23
C ASP A 217 4.35 9.02 -5.20
N SER A 218 3.10 9.04 -4.73
CA SER A 218 1.91 8.82 -5.56
C SER A 218 1.15 10.14 -5.70
N PHE A 219 1.20 10.73 -6.89
CA PHE A 219 0.56 11.99 -7.24
C PHE A 219 -0.74 11.72 -8.00
N TYR A 220 -1.85 12.27 -7.52
CA TYR A 220 -3.17 12.08 -8.12
C TYR A 220 -3.69 13.38 -8.72
N PHE A 221 -4.09 13.33 -9.98
CA PHE A 221 -4.54 14.47 -10.76
C PHE A 221 -5.98 14.29 -11.20
N VAL A 222 -6.76 15.37 -11.17
CA VAL A 222 -8.08 15.48 -11.80
C VAL A 222 -8.03 16.70 -12.72
N ASP A 223 -8.35 16.50 -13.99
CA ASP A 223 -8.20 17.53 -15.03
C ASP A 223 -6.84 18.25 -14.97
N ASP A 224 -5.77 17.45 -14.89
CA ASP A 224 -4.36 17.88 -14.84
C ASP A 224 -3.98 18.79 -13.65
N ARG A 225 -4.79 18.77 -12.58
CA ARG A 225 -4.48 19.46 -11.32
C ARG A 225 -4.25 18.46 -10.20
N LEU A 226 -3.14 18.62 -9.47
CA LEU A 226 -2.85 17.80 -8.31
C LEU A 226 -3.95 17.98 -7.24
N VAL A 227 -4.57 16.88 -6.80
CA VAL A 227 -5.63 16.89 -5.76
C VAL A 227 -5.28 16.05 -4.56
N MET A 228 -4.41 15.05 -4.72
CA MET A 228 -3.90 14.23 -3.62
C MET A 228 -2.44 13.87 -3.89
N HIS A 229 -1.70 13.72 -2.80
CA HIS A 229 -0.33 13.24 -2.83
C HIS A 229 -0.13 12.32 -1.62
N ASN A 230 0.14 11.04 -1.88
CA ASN A 230 0.44 10.04 -0.87
C ASN A 230 1.90 9.63 -0.97
N LYS A 231 2.46 9.14 0.13
CA LYS A 231 3.84 8.70 0.25
C LYS A 231 3.90 7.29 0.82
N ALA A 232 4.96 6.56 0.49
CA ALA A 232 5.22 5.28 1.12
C ALA A 232 6.71 5.00 1.26
N ASP A 233 7.06 4.12 2.19
CA ASP A 233 8.36 3.46 2.28
C ASP A 233 8.21 1.94 2.29
N TYR A 234 9.30 1.25 1.92
CA TYR A 234 9.27 -0.19 1.67
C TYR A 234 10.42 -0.89 2.39
N SER A 235 10.10 -1.95 3.12
CA SER A 235 11.05 -2.97 3.55
C SER A 235 10.92 -4.21 2.67
N TYR A 236 12.05 -4.83 2.36
CA TYR A 236 12.12 -6.12 1.65
C TYR A 236 12.84 -7.19 2.49
N SER A 237 12.99 -6.99 3.79
CA SER A 237 13.72 -7.91 4.68
C SER A 237 12.94 -9.21 4.95
N GLY A 238 11.62 -9.20 4.77
CA GLY A 238 10.74 -10.33 5.11
C GLY A 238 10.53 -10.53 6.61
N THR A 239 10.96 -9.59 7.45
CA THR A 239 10.72 -9.58 8.89
C THR A 239 9.83 -8.39 9.26
N PRO A 240 8.86 -8.57 10.17
CA PRO A 240 8.19 -7.46 10.82
C PRO A 240 9.14 -6.50 11.53
#